data_AF-A0A0D2KCJ1-F1
#
_entry.id   AF-A0A0D2KCJ1-F1
#
_cell.length_a   1.000
_cell.length_b   1.000
_cell.length_c   1.000
_cell.angle_alpha   90.00
_cell.angle_beta   90.00
_cell.angle_gamma   90.00
#
_symmetry.space_group_name_H-M   'P 1'
#
loop_
_entity.id
_entity.type
_entity.pdbx_description
1 polymer ?
#
loop_
_entity_poly.entity_id
_entity_poly.type
_entity_poly.pdbx_seq_one_letter_code
_entity_poly.pdbx_strand_id
1 'polypeptide(L)'
;MYTHACDALSNGFGILRLVPLVIYFIKDKLAGTEKAKYRLWAKQDHTFGTYVADHSLVILLGLAYCCLTPLVTPFCLLYFALTLLSQKYQLIYVLQHAYEAEGRMWITVFHQIMVGIYFLQAIVATVLGVKRFPYAALILPLVVATVVFHWALAKLFKRPWTLTSIREASMLDARDAKELTPEERSALHQLYLNPAFKMDDAEHDELLANAKMVQEQLLGGGTGELRFKDVEMSQSEAAE
;
A
#
# COMPACT_ATOMS: atom_id res chain seq x y z
N MET A 1 7.01 3.58 13.18
CA MET A 1 7.85 2.56 13.83
C MET A 1 7.13 1.79 14.95
N TYR A 2 6.39 2.43 15.88
CA TYR A 2 5.64 1.72 16.93
C TYR A 2 4.31 1.06 16.49
N THR A 3 3.77 1.40 15.33
CA THR A 3 2.54 0.80 14.79
C THR A 3 2.75 -0.62 14.23
N HIS A 4 3.95 -0.94 13.74
CA HIS A 4 4.17 -2.16 12.95
C HIS A 4 4.22 -3.45 13.77
N ALA A 5 4.58 -3.39 15.06
CA ALA A 5 4.64 -4.58 15.92
C ALA A 5 3.26 -5.07 16.37
N CYS A 6 2.25 -4.19 16.33
CA CYS A 6 0.94 -4.46 16.90
C CYS A 6 -0.09 -4.91 15.85
N ASP A 7 0.18 -4.66 14.56
CA ASP A 7 -0.66 -5.09 13.44
C ASP A 7 -0.60 -6.61 13.19
N ALA A 8 0.52 -7.27 13.51
CA ALA A 8 0.69 -8.72 13.35
C ALA A 8 -0.26 -9.55 14.25
N LEU A 9 -0.63 -9.00 15.41
CA LEU A 9 -1.58 -9.63 16.35
C LEU A 9 -3.04 -9.46 15.89
N SER A 10 -3.30 -8.59 14.90
CA SER A 10 -4.65 -8.18 14.49
C SER A 10 -5.25 -9.02 13.35
N ASN A 11 -4.53 -9.94 12.72
CA ASN A 11 -5.01 -10.60 11.51
C ASN A 11 -6.27 -11.49 11.70
N GLY A 12 -6.54 -11.98 12.93
CA GLY A 12 -7.78 -12.71 13.24
C GLY A 12 -8.99 -11.82 13.59
N PHE A 13 -8.75 -10.61 14.11
CA PHE A 13 -9.76 -9.62 14.51
C PHE A 13 -9.60 -8.30 13.74
N GLY A 14 -9.18 -8.38 12.47
CA GLY A 14 -8.86 -7.21 11.64
C GLY A 14 -10.03 -6.24 11.48
N ILE A 15 -11.26 -6.71 11.63
CA ILE A 15 -12.47 -5.88 11.58
C ILE A 15 -12.53 -4.91 12.76
N LEU A 16 -12.14 -5.34 13.96
CA LEU A 16 -12.31 -4.55 15.18
C LEU A 16 -11.19 -3.52 15.37
N ARG A 17 -10.02 -3.73 14.75
CA ARG A 17 -8.83 -2.87 14.85
C ARG A 17 -8.64 -2.29 16.27
N LEU A 18 -8.63 -3.17 17.27
CA LEU A 18 -8.57 -2.79 18.70
C LEU A 18 -7.37 -1.88 19.01
N VAL A 19 -6.22 -2.17 18.41
CA VAL A 19 -4.99 -1.43 18.67
C VAL A 19 -5.07 0.04 18.23
N PRO A 20 -5.35 0.38 16.96
CA PRO A 20 -5.46 1.78 16.56
C PRO A 20 -6.65 2.46 17.23
N LEU A 21 -7.71 1.74 17.63
CA LEU A 21 -8.80 2.31 18.43
C LEU A 21 -8.31 2.75 19.82
N VAL A 22 -7.55 1.91 20.52
CA VAL A 22 -6.97 2.26 21.83
C VAL A 22 -5.98 3.41 21.70
N ILE A 23 -5.12 3.39 20.67
CA ILE A 23 -4.19 4.50 20.40
C ILE A 23 -4.96 5.79 20.08
N TYR A 24 -6.06 5.70 19.34
CA TYR A 24 -6.92 6.84 19.03
C TYR A 24 -7.45 7.47 20.31
N PHE A 25 -8.05 6.69 21.22
CA PHE A 25 -8.57 7.21 22.48
C PHE A 25 -7.50 7.91 23.33
N ILE A 26 -6.27 7.41 23.34
CA ILE A 26 -5.14 8.04 24.06
C ILE A 26 -4.75 9.36 23.38
N LYS A 27 -4.63 9.37 22.05
CA LYS A 27 -4.19 10.56 21.30
C LYS A 27 -5.26 11.64 21.20
N ASP A 28 -6.53 11.27 21.15
CA ASP A 28 -7.66 12.20 21.13
C ASP A 28 -7.70 13.03 22.42
N LYS A 29 -7.44 12.39 23.58
CA LYS A 29 -7.30 13.12 24.85
C LYS A 29 -6.07 14.04 24.91
N LEU A 30 -5.06 13.81 24.09
CA LEU A 30 -3.83 14.62 24.04
C LEU A 30 -3.92 15.73 22.96
N ALA A 31 -4.84 15.62 22.01
CA ALA A 31 -4.99 16.56 20.92
C ALA A 31 -5.84 17.78 21.33
N GLY A 32 -5.20 18.94 21.46
CA GLY A 32 -5.86 20.18 21.87
C GLY A 32 -6.63 20.94 20.78
N THR A 33 -6.51 20.56 19.50
CA THR A 33 -7.10 21.30 18.36
C THR A 33 -7.90 20.37 17.46
N GLU A 34 -9.05 20.83 16.94
CA GLU A 34 -9.91 20.07 16.02
C GLU A 34 -9.14 19.62 14.74
N LYS A 35 -8.29 20.49 14.18
CA LYS A 35 -7.40 20.13 13.06
C LYS A 35 -6.42 19.00 13.42
N ALA A 36 -5.96 18.94 14.66
CA ALA A 36 -5.08 17.86 15.11
C ALA A 36 -5.83 16.53 15.23
N LYS A 37 -7.08 16.55 15.71
CA LYS A 37 -7.96 15.37 15.75
C LYS A 37 -8.25 14.87 14.33
N TYR A 38 -8.62 15.75 13.40
CA TYR A 38 -8.86 15.37 12.01
C TYR A 38 -7.65 14.68 11.36
N ARG A 39 -6.43 15.20 11.56
CA ARG A 39 -5.20 14.58 11.04
C ARG A 39 -4.94 13.17 11.61
N LEU A 40 -5.34 12.91 12.86
CA LEU A 40 -5.23 11.58 13.45
C LEU A 40 -6.19 10.59 12.78
N TRP A 41 -7.38 11.04 12.41
CA TRP A 41 -8.37 10.23 11.67
C TRP A 41 -7.96 9.99 10.23
N ALA A 42 -7.50 11.03 9.53
CA ALA A 42 -7.15 10.95 8.11
C ALA A 42 -5.95 10.02 7.84
N LYS A 43 -5.01 9.88 8.79
CA LYS A 43 -3.81 9.09 8.57
C LYS A 43 -4.05 7.60 8.82
N GLN A 44 -4.56 6.89 7.82
CA GLN A 44 -4.77 5.44 7.85
C GLN A 44 -4.03 4.74 6.70
N ASP A 45 -2.70 4.77 6.78
CA ASP A 45 -1.83 4.21 5.74
C ASP A 45 -1.76 2.67 5.83
N HIS A 46 -1.82 2.01 4.67
CA HIS A 46 -1.62 0.56 4.56
C HIS A 46 -0.21 0.22 4.09
N THR A 47 0.54 -0.57 4.89
CA THR A 47 1.88 -1.04 4.49
C THR A 47 1.79 -2.38 3.77
N PHE A 48 1.66 -2.37 2.45
CA PHE A 48 1.53 -3.60 1.66
C PHE A 48 2.71 -4.58 1.81
N GLY A 49 3.93 -4.08 2.07
CA GLY A 49 5.15 -4.92 2.10
C GLY A 49 5.13 -6.03 3.17
N THR A 50 4.62 -5.75 4.36
CA THR A 50 4.54 -6.73 5.45
C THR A 50 3.44 -7.76 5.19
N TYR A 51 2.24 -7.31 4.82
CA TYR A 51 1.11 -8.19 4.55
C TYR A 51 1.40 -9.15 3.39
N VAL A 52 1.98 -8.66 2.30
CA VAL A 52 2.33 -9.50 1.15
C VAL A 52 3.32 -10.60 1.55
N ALA A 53 4.31 -10.29 2.39
CA ALA A 53 5.26 -11.27 2.89
C ALA A 53 4.58 -12.31 3.80
N ASP A 54 3.73 -11.88 4.74
CA ASP A 54 2.99 -12.75 5.65
C ASP A 54 2.09 -13.73 4.88
N HIS A 55 1.28 -13.22 3.93
CA HIS A 55 0.40 -14.06 3.10
C HIS A 55 1.20 -15.04 2.25
N SER A 56 2.32 -14.59 1.67
CA SER A 56 3.18 -15.44 0.85
C SER A 56 3.82 -16.57 1.66
N LEU A 57 4.13 -16.33 2.93
CA LEU A 57 4.61 -17.37 3.86
C LEU A 57 3.51 -18.40 4.14
N VAL A 58 2.26 -17.96 4.36
CA VAL A 58 1.14 -18.90 4.54
C VAL A 58 0.87 -19.72 3.27
N ILE A 59 1.00 -19.11 2.07
CA ILE A 59 0.92 -19.86 0.79
C ILE A 59 2.03 -20.91 0.72
N LEU A 60 3.28 -20.53 1.02
CA LEU A 60 4.42 -21.45 1.05
C LEU A 60 4.17 -22.61 2.02
N LEU A 61 3.66 -22.31 3.22
CA LEU A 61 3.31 -23.32 4.22
C LEU A 61 2.21 -24.26 3.72
N GLY A 62 1.14 -23.71 3.14
CA GLY A 62 0.05 -24.49 2.56
C GLY A 62 0.52 -25.43 1.45
N LEU A 63 1.39 -24.95 0.56
CA LEU A 63 1.99 -25.75 -0.51
C LEU A 63 2.93 -26.83 0.07
N ALA A 64 3.80 -26.48 1.01
CA ALA A 64 4.77 -27.41 1.59
C ALA A 64 4.10 -28.55 2.36
N TYR A 65 3.08 -28.22 3.18
CA TYR A 65 2.42 -29.20 4.04
C TYR A 65 1.26 -29.95 3.38
N CYS A 66 0.83 -29.55 2.17
CA CYS A 66 -0.24 -30.24 1.44
C CYS A 66 0.02 -31.75 1.29
N CYS A 67 1.27 -32.15 0.99
CA CYS A 67 1.64 -33.55 0.83
C CYS A 67 2.04 -34.27 2.12
N LEU A 68 2.44 -33.53 3.16
CA LEU A 68 2.91 -34.11 4.43
C LEU A 68 1.74 -34.34 5.39
N THR A 69 0.96 -33.30 5.63
CA THR A 69 -0.14 -33.29 6.59
C THR A 69 -1.33 -32.58 5.95
N PRO A 70 -2.18 -33.29 5.18
CA PRO A 70 -3.24 -32.68 4.39
C PRO A 70 -4.25 -31.90 5.23
N LEU A 71 -4.33 -32.18 6.53
CA LEU A 71 -5.16 -31.47 7.49
C LEU A 71 -4.78 -29.99 7.66
N VAL A 72 -3.53 -29.59 7.38
CA VAL A 72 -3.10 -28.17 7.46
C VAL A 72 -3.71 -27.34 6.32
N THR A 73 -3.88 -27.94 5.14
CA THR A 73 -4.42 -27.28 3.93
C THR A 73 -5.79 -26.61 4.13
N PRO A 74 -6.83 -27.28 4.69
CA PRO A 74 -8.12 -26.62 4.92
C PRO A 74 -8.03 -25.47 5.93
N PHE A 75 -7.12 -25.52 6.91
CA PHE A 75 -6.89 -24.40 7.83
C PHE A 75 -6.26 -23.21 7.09
N CYS A 76 -5.30 -23.43 6.20
CA CYS A 76 -4.76 -22.37 5.34
C CYS A 76 -5.84 -21.78 4.41
N LEU A 77 -6.71 -22.62 3.85
CA LEU A 77 -7.83 -22.15 3.02
C LEU A 77 -8.80 -21.28 3.84
N LEU A 78 -9.14 -21.71 5.05
CA LEU A 78 -9.98 -20.94 5.96
C LEU A 78 -9.34 -19.59 6.33
N TYR A 79 -8.02 -19.59 6.57
CA TYR A 79 -7.26 -18.36 6.79
C TYR A 79 -7.40 -17.39 5.61
N PHE A 80 -7.21 -17.86 4.37
CA PHE A 80 -7.37 -17.00 3.19
C PHE A 80 -8.82 -16.53 3.02
N ALA A 81 -9.82 -17.39 3.27
CA ALA A 81 -11.23 -17.00 3.18
C ALA A 81 -11.58 -15.85 4.15
N LEU A 82 -11.17 -15.96 5.42
CA LEU A 82 -11.40 -14.92 6.42
C LEU A 82 -10.61 -13.64 6.11
N THR A 83 -9.36 -13.80 5.69
CA THR A 83 -8.47 -12.70 5.36
C THR A 83 -8.98 -11.91 4.15
N LEU A 84 -9.46 -12.59 3.11
CA LEU A 84 -10.06 -11.97 1.92
C LEU A 84 -11.29 -11.13 2.28
N LEU A 85 -12.16 -11.65 3.15
CA LEU A 85 -13.35 -10.91 3.58
C LEU A 85 -12.97 -9.67 4.41
N SER A 86 -12.10 -9.84 5.39
CA SER A 86 -11.64 -8.77 6.28
C SER A 86 -10.91 -7.67 5.51
N GLN A 87 -9.94 -8.02 4.68
CA GLN A 87 -9.15 -7.05 3.92
C GLN A 87 -9.98 -6.34 2.86
N LYS A 88 -10.92 -7.04 2.20
CA LYS A 88 -11.84 -6.38 1.26
C LYS A 88 -12.68 -5.31 1.96
N TYR A 89 -13.17 -5.59 3.17
CA TYR A 89 -13.91 -4.60 3.94
C TYR A 89 -13.03 -3.41 4.32
N GLN A 90 -11.81 -3.66 4.82
CA GLN A 90 -10.86 -2.60 5.17
C GLN A 90 -10.48 -1.74 3.96
N LEU A 91 -10.27 -2.35 2.80
CA LEU A 91 -9.89 -1.66 1.56
C LEU A 91 -10.95 -0.66 1.10
N ILE A 92 -12.23 -0.97 1.30
CA ILE A 92 -13.35 -0.13 0.86
C ILE A 92 -13.65 0.99 1.87
N TYR A 93 -13.63 0.68 3.17
CA TYR A 93 -14.20 1.58 4.19
C TYR A 93 -13.18 2.33 5.04
N VAL A 94 -11.92 1.88 5.07
CA VAL A 94 -10.99 2.26 6.13
C VAL A 94 -9.63 2.71 5.60
N LEU A 95 -9.10 2.02 4.60
CA LEU A 95 -7.74 2.25 4.12
C LEU A 95 -7.70 3.40 3.11
N GLN A 96 -6.78 4.33 3.34
CA GLN A 96 -6.42 5.34 2.35
C GLN A 96 -5.14 4.90 1.63
N HIS A 97 -5.18 4.94 0.30
CA HIS A 97 -4.02 4.60 -0.53
C HIS A 97 -3.09 5.81 -0.59
N ALA A 98 -1.96 5.72 0.11
CA ALA A 98 -0.94 6.77 0.08
C ALA A 98 -0.14 6.79 -1.23
N TYR A 99 -0.14 5.67 -1.97
CA TYR A 99 0.55 5.53 -3.24
C TYR A 99 -0.18 4.55 -4.15
N GLU A 100 -0.17 4.83 -5.45
CA GLU A 100 -0.69 3.96 -6.49
C GLU A 100 0.46 3.21 -7.16
N ALA A 101 0.56 1.90 -6.91
CA ALA A 101 1.66 1.07 -7.40
C ALA A 101 1.39 0.38 -8.76
N GLU A 102 0.24 0.65 -9.39
CA GLU A 102 -0.18 0.08 -10.70
C GLU A 102 -0.04 -1.45 -10.79
N GLY A 103 -0.16 -2.16 -9.66
CA GLY A 103 -0.03 -3.62 -9.62
C GLY A 103 1.41 -4.15 -9.74
N ARG A 104 2.44 -3.31 -9.66
CA ARG A 104 3.87 -3.74 -9.70
C ARG A 104 4.21 -4.84 -8.67
N MET A 105 3.48 -4.89 -7.55
CA MET A 105 3.65 -5.92 -6.52
C MET A 105 3.34 -7.35 -7.01
N TRP A 106 2.51 -7.51 -8.04
CA TRP A 106 2.17 -8.81 -8.62
C TRP A 106 3.40 -9.60 -9.05
N ILE A 107 4.41 -8.92 -9.60
CA ILE A 107 5.66 -9.54 -10.06
C ILE A 107 6.34 -10.25 -8.89
N THR A 108 6.45 -9.59 -7.75
CA THR A 108 7.07 -10.14 -6.54
C THR A 108 6.28 -11.35 -6.03
N VAL A 109 4.96 -11.22 -5.93
CA VAL A 109 4.07 -12.30 -5.47
C VAL A 109 4.17 -13.52 -6.38
N PHE A 110 4.17 -13.33 -7.69
CA PHE A 110 4.31 -14.42 -8.66
C PHE A 110 5.60 -15.22 -8.45
N HIS A 111 6.74 -14.54 -8.26
CA HIS A 111 8.01 -15.22 -8.00
C HIS A 111 7.99 -15.97 -6.66
N GLN A 112 7.37 -15.39 -5.62
CA GLN A 112 7.23 -16.05 -4.31
C GLN A 112 6.37 -17.32 -4.40
N ILE A 113 5.27 -17.29 -5.16
CA ILE A 113 4.43 -18.47 -5.41
C ILE A 113 5.21 -19.54 -6.20
N MET A 114 5.99 -19.15 -7.21
CA MET A 114 6.84 -20.08 -7.96
C MET A 114 7.88 -20.77 -7.05
N VAL A 115 8.49 -20.02 -6.13
CA VAL A 115 9.37 -20.59 -5.09
C VAL A 115 8.62 -21.60 -4.22
N GLY A 116 7.37 -21.32 -3.83
CA GLY A 116 6.54 -22.26 -3.10
C GLY A 116 6.25 -23.56 -3.87
N ILE A 117 6.03 -23.47 -5.18
CA ILE A 117 5.85 -24.65 -6.05
C ILE A 117 7.14 -25.46 -6.14
N TYR A 118 8.30 -24.82 -6.28
CA TYR A 118 9.58 -25.54 -6.25
C TYR A 118 9.82 -26.25 -4.91
N PHE A 119 9.44 -25.62 -3.81
CA PHE A 119 9.53 -26.20 -2.49
C PHE A 119 8.62 -27.44 -2.34
N LEU A 120 7.38 -27.36 -2.84
CA LEU A 120 6.47 -28.50 -2.94
C LEU A 120 7.10 -29.66 -3.73
N GLN A 121 7.65 -29.39 -4.91
CA GLN A 121 8.30 -30.42 -5.73
C GLN A 121 9.50 -31.06 -5.02
N ALA A 122 10.30 -30.28 -4.30
CA ALA A 122 11.43 -30.78 -3.52
C ALA A 122 10.97 -31.68 -2.37
N ILE A 123 9.89 -31.31 -1.66
CA ILE A 123 9.30 -32.14 -0.60
C ILE A 123 8.78 -33.46 -1.16
N VAL A 124 8.01 -33.42 -2.26
CA VAL A 124 7.48 -34.64 -2.89
C VAL A 124 8.63 -35.53 -3.36
N ALA A 125 9.70 -34.97 -3.95
CA ALA A 125 10.90 -35.71 -4.32
C ALA A 125 11.55 -36.41 -3.12
N THR A 126 11.66 -35.69 -2.00
CA THR A 126 12.22 -36.21 -0.75
C THR A 126 11.39 -37.37 -0.22
N VAL A 127 10.07 -37.20 -0.14
CA VAL A 127 9.15 -38.21 0.39
C VAL A 127 9.14 -39.49 -0.48
N LEU A 128 9.11 -39.35 -1.81
CA LEU A 128 9.18 -40.50 -2.72
C LEU A 128 10.54 -41.20 -2.67
N GLY A 129 11.63 -40.43 -2.49
CA GLY A 129 12.98 -40.96 -2.33
C GLY A 129 13.10 -41.83 -1.07
N VAL A 130 12.59 -41.34 0.06
CA VAL A 130 12.56 -42.10 1.33
C VAL A 130 11.72 -43.37 1.20
N LYS A 131 10.57 -43.30 0.52
CA LYS A 131 9.70 -44.47 0.29
C LYS A 131 10.20 -45.43 -0.79
N ARG A 132 11.31 -45.13 -1.48
CA ARG A 132 11.87 -45.90 -2.62
C ARG A 132 10.82 -46.26 -3.68
N PHE A 133 9.97 -45.31 -4.02
CA PHE A 133 8.91 -45.55 -5.00
C PHE A 133 9.49 -45.68 -6.42
N PRO A 134 9.14 -46.71 -7.21
CA PRO A 134 9.74 -46.96 -8.52
C PRO A 134 9.45 -45.85 -9.54
N TYR A 135 8.32 -45.15 -9.39
CA TYR A 135 7.95 -44.03 -10.27
C TYR A 135 8.46 -42.66 -9.78
N ALA A 136 9.40 -42.62 -8.83
CA ALA A 136 10.01 -41.36 -8.38
C ALA A 136 10.67 -40.57 -9.53
N ALA A 137 11.11 -41.25 -10.59
CA ALA A 137 11.64 -40.62 -11.80
C ALA A 137 10.63 -39.70 -12.51
N LEU A 138 9.32 -39.86 -12.27
CA LEU A 138 8.27 -39.00 -12.86
C LEU A 138 8.29 -37.56 -12.33
N ILE A 139 9.00 -37.29 -11.22
CA ILE A 139 9.18 -35.91 -10.73
C ILE A 139 10.12 -35.11 -11.63
N LEU A 140 11.10 -35.75 -12.25
CA LEU A 140 12.08 -35.06 -13.09
C LEU A 140 11.41 -34.31 -14.27
N PRO A 141 10.52 -34.91 -15.08
CA PRO A 141 9.82 -34.17 -16.13
C PRO A 141 8.90 -33.08 -15.55
N LEU A 142 8.34 -33.26 -14.36
CA LEU A 142 7.50 -32.26 -13.70
C LEU A 142 8.29 -31.01 -13.30
N VAL A 143 9.51 -31.18 -12.77
CA VAL A 143 10.41 -30.07 -12.43
C VAL A 143 10.88 -29.34 -13.70
N VAL A 144 11.21 -30.08 -14.76
CA VAL A 144 11.56 -29.46 -16.05
C VAL A 144 10.40 -28.65 -16.61
N ALA A 145 9.18 -29.21 -16.57
CA ALA A 145 7.98 -28.52 -17.02
C ALA A 145 7.71 -27.22 -16.24
N THR A 146 7.88 -27.21 -14.92
CA THR A 146 7.68 -25.98 -14.12
C THR A 146 8.75 -24.93 -14.37
N VAL A 147 10.00 -25.32 -14.60
CA VAL A 147 11.06 -24.36 -14.98
C VAL A 147 10.80 -23.76 -16.36
N VAL A 148 10.44 -24.57 -17.34
CA VAL A 148 10.09 -24.09 -18.69
C VAL A 148 8.87 -23.17 -18.64
N PHE A 149 7.85 -23.54 -17.86
CA PHE A 149 6.66 -22.71 -17.65
C PHE A 149 7.00 -21.35 -17.03
N HIS A 150 7.78 -21.34 -15.94
CA HIS A 150 8.21 -20.11 -15.29
C HIS A 150 9.02 -19.22 -16.26
N TRP A 151 9.94 -19.80 -17.03
CA TRP A 151 10.72 -19.06 -18.02
C TRP A 151 9.86 -18.49 -19.15
N ALA A 152 8.91 -19.28 -19.68
CA ALA A 152 8.01 -18.85 -20.74
C ALA A 152 7.12 -17.69 -20.29
N LEU A 153 6.54 -17.78 -19.09
CA LEU A 153 5.75 -16.71 -18.46
C LEU A 153 6.59 -15.46 -18.21
N ALA A 154 7.77 -15.61 -17.61
CA ALA A 154 8.65 -14.48 -17.36
C ALA A 154 9.01 -13.77 -18.68
N LYS A 155 9.30 -14.52 -19.75
CA LYS A 155 9.61 -13.94 -21.07
C LYS A 155 8.40 -13.23 -21.70
N LEU A 156 7.21 -13.83 -21.61
CA LEU A 156 5.99 -13.28 -22.20
C LEU A 156 5.52 -12.01 -21.46
N PHE A 157 5.55 -12.02 -20.14
CA PHE A 157 4.97 -10.96 -19.31
C PHE A 157 5.97 -9.91 -18.81
N LYS A 158 7.29 -10.08 -19.05
CA LYS A 158 8.30 -9.07 -18.65
C LYS A 158 7.99 -7.67 -19.16
N ARG A 159 7.57 -7.54 -20.42
CA ARG A 159 7.27 -6.22 -21.02
C ARG A 159 6.01 -5.59 -20.41
N PRO A 160 4.82 -6.25 -20.43
CA PRO A 160 3.62 -5.68 -19.83
C PRO A 160 3.74 -5.34 -18.34
N TRP A 161 4.52 -6.09 -17.57
CA TRP A 161 4.65 -5.85 -16.12
C TRP A 161 5.52 -4.65 -15.76
N THR A 162 6.39 -4.19 -16.65
CA THR A 162 7.37 -3.14 -16.34
C THR A 162 7.14 -1.85 -17.10
N LEU A 163 6.43 -1.91 -18.23
CA LEU A 163 6.34 -0.80 -19.17
C LEU A 163 4.90 -0.61 -19.63
N THR A 164 4.44 0.63 -19.58
CA THR A 164 3.23 1.06 -20.28
C THR A 164 3.49 1.03 -21.78
N SER A 165 2.54 0.49 -22.55
CA SER A 165 2.70 0.43 -24.02
C SER A 165 2.57 1.83 -24.62
N ILE A 166 3.31 2.10 -25.70
CA ILE A 166 3.24 3.39 -26.42
C ILE A 166 1.82 3.66 -26.93
N ARG A 167 1.10 2.60 -27.31
CA ARG A 167 -0.29 2.70 -27.74
C ARG A 167 -1.19 3.21 -26.62
N GLU A 168 -1.10 2.62 -25.44
CA GLU A 168 -1.86 3.07 -24.27
C GLU A 168 -1.47 4.51 -23.89
N ALA A 169 -0.17 4.83 -23.88
CA ALA A 169 0.31 6.19 -23.65
C ALA A 169 -0.30 7.19 -24.65
N SER A 170 -0.35 6.86 -25.95
CA SER A 170 -0.96 7.73 -26.96
C SER A 170 -2.47 7.91 -26.77
N MET A 171 -3.17 6.91 -26.22
CA MET A 171 -4.60 7.01 -25.91
C MET A 171 -4.82 7.90 -24.69
N LEU A 172 -3.96 7.79 -23.66
CA LEU A 172 -3.97 8.65 -22.50
C LEU A 172 -3.70 10.10 -22.91
N ASP A 173 -2.67 10.35 -23.72
CA ASP A 173 -2.36 11.69 -24.26
C ASP A 173 -3.55 12.30 -25.03
N ALA A 174 -4.23 11.49 -25.84
CA ALA A 174 -5.40 11.92 -26.60
C ALA A 174 -6.63 12.19 -25.71
N ARG A 175 -6.73 11.54 -24.56
CA ARG A 175 -7.77 11.77 -23.55
C ARG A 175 -7.47 13.05 -22.77
N ASP A 176 -6.24 13.20 -22.28
CA ASP A 176 -5.78 14.39 -21.55
C ASP A 176 -5.91 15.65 -22.43
N ALA A 177 -5.64 15.54 -23.74
CA ALA A 177 -5.85 16.66 -24.67
C ALA A 177 -7.32 17.13 -24.79
N LYS A 178 -8.29 16.30 -24.40
CA LYS A 178 -9.73 16.61 -24.46
C LYS A 178 -10.30 17.01 -23.10
N GLU A 179 -9.86 16.34 -22.03
CA GLU A 179 -10.41 16.49 -20.69
C GLU A 179 -9.70 17.60 -19.89
N LEU A 180 -8.40 17.83 -20.12
CA LEU A 180 -7.61 18.71 -19.25
C LEU A 180 -7.81 20.19 -19.56
N THR A 181 -8.12 20.98 -18.54
CA THR A 181 -8.20 22.44 -18.65
C THR A 181 -6.80 23.08 -18.73
N PRO A 182 -6.66 24.28 -19.33
CA PRO A 182 -5.37 24.98 -19.40
C PRO A 182 -4.75 25.25 -18.02
N GLU A 183 -5.58 25.48 -17.00
CA GLU A 183 -5.15 25.75 -15.62
C GLU A 183 -4.53 24.51 -14.97
N GLU A 184 -5.20 23.35 -15.05
CA GLU A 184 -4.66 22.06 -14.59
C GLU A 184 -3.34 21.71 -15.27
N ARG A 185 -3.21 22.05 -16.56
CA ARG A 185 -1.98 21.84 -17.31
C ARG A 185 -0.81 22.67 -16.77
N SER A 186 -1.08 23.89 -16.31
CA SER A 186 -0.07 24.74 -15.68
C SER A 186 0.30 24.24 -14.27
N ALA A 187 -0.67 23.69 -13.54
CA ALA A 187 -0.47 23.12 -12.20
C ALA A 187 0.42 21.86 -12.20
N LEU A 188 0.48 21.11 -13.32
CA LEU A 188 1.38 19.96 -13.46
C LEU A 188 2.85 20.28 -13.15
N HIS A 189 3.31 21.50 -13.50
CA HIS A 189 4.69 21.92 -13.23
C HIS A 189 4.97 22.07 -11.73
N GLN A 190 3.95 22.35 -10.92
CA GLN A 190 4.09 22.53 -9.47
C GLN A 190 3.97 21.19 -8.72
N LEU A 191 3.47 20.13 -9.35
CA LEU A 191 3.16 18.86 -8.69
C LEU A 191 4.41 18.17 -8.11
N TYR A 192 5.56 18.30 -8.78
CA TYR A 192 6.84 17.69 -8.38
C TYR A 192 7.72 18.61 -7.52
N LEU A 193 7.26 19.81 -7.18
CA LEU A 193 7.95 20.65 -6.22
C LEU A 193 7.94 20.00 -4.84
N ASN A 194 8.97 20.27 -4.03
CA ASN A 194 8.98 19.84 -2.63
C ASN A 194 7.72 20.39 -1.95
N PRO A 195 7.00 19.61 -1.12
CA PRO A 195 5.84 20.10 -0.39
C PRO A 195 6.08 21.41 0.37
N ALA A 196 7.31 21.69 0.82
CA ALA A 196 7.67 22.95 1.46
C ALA A 196 7.57 24.19 0.54
N PHE A 197 7.61 23.99 -0.78
CA PHE A 197 7.54 25.04 -1.80
C PHE A 197 6.17 25.10 -2.51
N LYS A 198 5.23 24.22 -2.15
CA LYS A 198 3.84 24.29 -2.61
C LYS A 198 3.07 25.25 -1.71
N MET A 199 3.33 26.54 -1.85
CA MET A 199 2.57 27.60 -1.21
C MET A 199 1.73 28.25 -2.30
N ASP A 200 0.45 28.49 -2.04
CA ASP A 200 -0.32 29.37 -2.91
C ASP A 200 0.28 30.77 -2.83
N ASP A 201 0.35 31.51 -3.94
CA ASP A 201 0.97 32.84 -3.94
C ASP A 201 0.26 33.78 -2.94
N ALA A 202 -1.06 33.61 -2.79
CA ALA A 202 -1.86 34.33 -1.80
C ALA A 202 -1.54 33.92 -0.35
N GLU A 203 -1.38 32.62 -0.07
CA GLU A 203 -0.98 32.13 1.25
C GLU A 203 0.46 32.56 1.60
N HIS A 204 1.35 32.60 0.61
CA HIS A 204 2.73 33.03 0.77
C HIS A 204 2.81 34.50 1.18
N ASP A 205 2.05 35.37 0.51
CA ASP A 205 1.97 36.80 0.82
C ASP A 205 1.38 37.05 2.22
N GLU A 206 0.36 36.30 2.63
CA GLU A 206 -0.20 36.36 3.99
C GLU A 206 0.83 35.94 5.05
N LEU A 207 1.59 34.87 4.78
CA LEU A 207 2.60 34.37 5.71
C LEU A 207 3.75 35.38 5.86
N LEU A 208 4.17 36.04 4.78
CA LEU A 208 5.15 37.13 4.82
C LEU A 208 4.64 38.35 5.58
N ALA A 209 3.36 38.71 5.43
CA ALA A 209 2.74 39.80 6.19
C ALA A 209 2.73 39.49 7.70
N ASN A 210 2.30 38.28 8.07
CA ASN A 210 2.30 37.82 9.46
C ASN A 210 3.72 37.78 10.06
N ALA A 211 4.72 37.29 9.29
CA ALA A 211 6.11 37.25 9.74
C ALA A 211 6.67 38.65 10.01
N LYS A 212 6.37 39.64 9.16
CA LYS A 212 6.76 41.05 9.36
C LYS A 212 6.13 41.63 10.63
N MET A 213 4.85 41.37 10.88
CA MET A 213 4.16 41.83 12.09
C MET A 213 4.77 41.24 13.36
N VAL A 214 5.07 39.95 13.37
CA VAL A 214 5.73 39.29 14.51
C VAL A 214 7.12 39.86 14.74
N GLN A 215 7.90 40.08 13.68
CA GLN A 215 9.23 40.68 13.78
C GLN A 215 9.19 42.10 14.37
N GLU A 216 8.20 42.90 13.99
CA GLU A 216 8.00 44.26 14.51
C GLU A 216 7.58 44.27 16.00
N GLN A 217 6.75 43.32 16.43
CA GLN A 217 6.42 43.12 17.85
C GLN A 217 7.64 42.69 18.67
N LEU A 218 8.46 41.76 18.17
CA LEU A 218 9.66 41.29 18.86
C LEU A 218 10.73 42.37 19.02
N LEU A 219 10.80 43.33 18.08
CA LEU A 219 11.68 44.50 18.15
C LEU A 219 11.12 45.63 19.02
N GLY A 220 9.98 45.41 19.70
CA GLY A 220 9.40 46.32 20.69
C GLY A 220 8.54 47.45 20.13
N GLY A 221 8.12 47.38 18.85
CA GLY A 221 7.43 48.46 18.15
C GLY A 221 5.91 48.33 17.96
N GLY A 222 5.30 47.17 18.22
CA GLY A 222 3.94 46.87 17.75
C GLY A 222 2.82 46.87 18.81
N THR A 223 1.80 47.71 18.62
CA THR A 223 0.55 47.80 19.42
C THR A 223 -0.66 47.16 18.71
N GLY A 224 -0.47 46.05 17.99
CA GLY A 224 -1.52 45.40 17.18
C GLY A 224 -1.77 43.94 17.54
N GLU A 225 -3.05 43.53 17.60
CA GLU A 225 -3.48 42.14 17.78
C GLU A 225 -3.13 41.29 16.55
N LEU A 226 -2.59 40.08 16.75
CA LEU A 226 -2.30 39.14 15.68
C LEU A 226 -3.62 38.63 15.09
N ARG A 227 -3.91 39.01 13.84
CA ARG A 227 -5.07 38.52 13.09
C ARG A 227 -4.77 37.14 12.50
N PHE A 228 -4.87 36.10 13.32
CA PHE A 228 -5.05 34.76 12.78
C PHE A 228 -6.49 34.69 12.27
N LYS A 229 -6.69 34.75 10.95
CA LYS A 229 -7.96 34.35 10.38
C LYS A 229 -8.11 32.86 10.69
N ASP A 230 -9.16 32.48 11.41
CA ASP A 230 -9.56 31.08 11.43
C ASP A 230 -9.79 30.69 9.98
N VAL A 231 -8.85 29.92 9.42
CA VAL A 231 -8.95 29.32 8.08
C VAL A 231 -10.05 28.26 8.18
N GLU A 232 -11.28 28.72 8.18
CA GLU A 232 -12.50 27.99 7.89
C GLU A 232 -13.01 28.49 6.53
N MET A 233 -13.28 27.55 5.62
CA MET A 233 -13.85 27.73 4.28
C MET A 233 -12.94 28.28 3.15
N SER A 234 -11.93 27.50 2.74
CA SER A 234 -11.56 27.46 1.30
C SER A 234 -11.30 26.04 0.77
N GLN A 235 -11.07 25.06 1.65
CA GLN A 235 -10.91 23.65 1.23
C GLN A 235 -12.23 22.89 0.99
N SER A 236 -13.38 23.57 0.96
CA SER A 236 -14.67 22.96 0.57
C SER A 236 -14.87 22.92 -0.96
N GLU A 237 -14.15 23.72 -1.74
CA GLU A 237 -14.32 23.78 -3.21
C GLU A 237 -13.26 22.99 -4.00
N ALA A 238 -12.26 22.40 -3.33
CA ALA A 238 -11.28 21.52 -3.97
C ALA A 238 -11.59 20.01 -3.76
N ALA A 239 -12.75 19.70 -3.17
CA ALA A 239 -13.19 18.35 -2.84
C ALA A 239 -14.53 17.95 -3.48
N GLU A 240 -14.96 18.67 -4.52
CA GLU A 240 -16.00 18.22 -5.47
C GLU A 240 -15.40 17.90 -6.83
#